data_AF-A0A3N2GT30-F1
#
_entry.id   AF-A0A3N2GT30-F1
#
_cell.length_a   1.000
_cell.length_b   1.000
_cell.length_c   1.000
_cell.angle_alpha   90.00
_cell.angle_beta   90.00
_cell.angle_gamma   90.00
#
_symmetry.space_group_name_H-M   'P 1'
#
loop_
_entity.id
_entity.type
_entity.pdbx_description
1 polymer ?
#
loop_
_entity_poly.entity_id
_entity_poly.type
_entity_poly.pdbx_seq_one_letter_code
_entity_poly.pdbx_strand_id
1 'polypeptide(L)'
;MLTPPAPPSLPEVHRAEIDGVPVFWTDQPGRLSASLLFGVGLAHESFLQTGITHLVEHLAMRRVRTSRYENNASTEVLHTSFDVTSTPETVAEHLRRVCESLADLDTGPLRLERGVLLAEERGNDGPGVTAWLPSALWFGNRAFGLTGNVQLAAVHAGPEQAREWCARWFHRDNAALVLSGPPPAGLKLPLPPGPPRQPVTAEPFDLPTPAQTSIPNGVVGCALVEWTAEIACAAGILIHRLTDRLRHLEGLVYDIAFDHQMVDARRAVLGFGTDVPDKQAARVVDAIRTELAELGRSGPTEEELAVDRAGLAEEVAERDFAVYRAFDAAMSELTGWPSAAEHQQRVLAGLDPAAVAAAARELAGQLVLCAPERHVPRDLPELPGSPLPAPPGREMKRALVGSTAPRGYRLVVGEEGLSTYFGQNPSPAAVVRFDDLAGVGIEHTDGQLPILHLFGTHGGAITVRPGDWRGGRALVRDLRARIDSAVCFEAPEAMRLFEQS
;
A
#
# COMPACT_ATOMS: atom_id res chain seq x y z
N MET A 1 -11.54 42.83 25.05
CA MET A 1 -10.85 41.95 24.10
C MET A 1 -10.44 40.72 24.87
N LEU A 2 -11.20 39.63 24.74
CA LEU A 2 -10.79 38.34 25.29
C LEU A 2 -9.63 37.84 24.43
N THR A 3 -8.49 37.59 25.05
CA THR A 3 -7.35 36.95 24.38
C THR A 3 -7.87 35.64 23.75
N PRO A 4 -7.64 35.39 22.46
CA PRO A 4 -8.01 34.10 21.88
C PRO A 4 -7.33 33.00 22.71
N PRO A 5 -8.02 31.87 22.96
CA PRO A 5 -7.42 30.75 23.70
C PRO A 5 -6.10 30.36 23.02
N ALA A 6 -5.10 30.04 23.84
CA ALA A 6 -3.84 29.52 23.33
C ALA A 6 -4.13 28.26 22.49
N PRO A 7 -3.43 28.04 21.36
CA PRO A 7 -3.61 26.83 20.56
C PRO A 7 -3.37 25.60 21.46
N PRO A 8 -4.16 24.52 21.28
CA PRO A 8 -4.00 23.32 22.08
C PRO A 8 -2.58 22.76 21.89
N SER A 9 -1.94 22.38 22.98
CA SER A 9 -0.66 21.68 22.94
C SER A 9 -0.88 20.21 22.66
N LEU A 10 0.01 19.61 21.88
CA LEU A 10 -0.01 18.17 21.63
C LEU A 10 0.14 17.38 22.93
N PRO A 11 -0.53 16.23 23.08
CA PRO A 11 -0.39 15.37 24.25
C PRO A 11 1.06 14.97 24.51
N GLU A 12 1.45 14.94 25.77
CA GLU A 12 2.76 14.43 26.19
C GLU A 12 2.85 12.92 25.94
N VAL A 13 3.98 12.46 25.43
CA VAL A 13 4.31 11.04 25.25
C VAL A 13 5.47 10.71 26.16
N HIS A 14 5.25 9.77 27.06
CA HIS A 14 6.29 9.25 27.93
C HIS A 14 7.05 8.11 27.25
N ARG A 15 8.35 7.99 27.55
CA ARG A 15 9.21 6.91 27.05
C ARG A 15 9.81 6.12 28.21
N ALA A 16 9.81 4.80 28.06
CA ALA A 16 10.49 3.85 28.94
C ALA A 16 11.15 2.74 28.11
N GLU A 17 11.80 1.79 28.77
CA GLU A 17 12.37 0.60 28.15
C GLU A 17 12.09 -0.61 29.04
N ILE A 18 11.62 -1.72 28.43
CA ILE A 18 11.30 -2.97 29.12
C ILE A 18 11.94 -4.13 28.37
N ASP A 19 12.85 -4.84 29.03
CA ASP A 19 13.60 -5.98 28.48
C ASP A 19 14.31 -5.67 27.13
N GLY A 20 14.70 -4.41 26.91
CA GLY A 20 15.34 -3.92 25.68
C GLY A 20 14.37 -3.43 24.59
N VAL A 21 13.06 -3.47 24.84
CA VAL A 21 12.03 -2.93 23.94
C VAL A 21 11.67 -1.50 24.37
N PRO A 22 11.75 -0.50 23.48
CA PRO A 22 11.28 0.85 23.77
C PRO A 22 9.76 0.86 23.96
N VAL A 23 9.30 1.58 24.99
CA VAL A 23 7.89 1.68 25.35
C VAL A 23 7.45 3.14 25.33
N PHE A 24 6.38 3.44 24.60
CA PHE A 24 5.79 4.76 24.47
C PHE A 24 4.38 4.75 25.02
N TRP A 25 4.02 5.74 25.83
CA TRP A 25 2.71 5.73 26.48
C TRP A 25 2.18 7.11 26.81
N THR A 26 0.85 7.19 27.00
CA THR A 26 0.14 8.40 27.44
C THR A 26 -0.80 8.09 28.61
N ASP A 27 -1.23 9.11 29.35
CA ASP A 27 -2.12 8.96 30.52
C ASP A 27 -3.61 8.94 30.13
N GLN A 28 -4.09 7.88 29.46
CA GLN A 28 -5.51 7.74 29.13
C GLN A 28 -6.29 6.99 30.22
N PRO A 29 -7.46 7.51 30.66
CA PRO A 29 -8.27 6.83 31.66
C PRO A 29 -8.96 5.58 31.09
N GLY A 30 -9.19 4.54 31.90
CA GLY A 30 -10.00 3.38 31.50
C GLY A 30 -9.19 2.09 31.42
N ARG A 31 -9.61 1.16 30.54
CA ARG A 31 -8.86 -0.10 30.31
C ARG A 31 -7.54 0.22 29.64
N LEU A 32 -6.54 -0.61 29.91
CA LEU A 32 -5.24 -0.48 29.27
C LEU A 32 -5.30 -1.11 27.89
N SER A 33 -5.06 -0.30 26.87
CA SER A 33 -4.81 -0.74 25.50
C SER A 33 -3.31 -0.80 25.25
N ALA A 34 -2.87 -1.83 24.54
CA ALA A 34 -1.48 -2.04 24.18
C ALA A 34 -1.35 -2.50 22.73
N SER A 35 -0.33 -1.99 22.03
CA SER A 35 0.06 -2.42 20.68
C SER A 35 1.54 -2.74 20.67
N LEU A 36 1.90 -4.02 20.53
CA LEU A 36 3.27 -4.45 20.31
C LEU A 36 3.56 -4.41 18.81
N LEU A 37 4.38 -3.45 18.40
CA LEU A 37 4.72 -3.19 17.01
C LEU A 37 6.04 -3.83 16.64
N PHE A 38 6.13 -4.36 15.43
CA PHE A 38 7.38 -4.78 14.81
C PHE A 38 7.61 -3.99 13.53
N GLY A 39 8.83 -3.51 13.30
CA GLY A 39 9.24 -2.77 12.10
C GLY A 39 9.37 -3.69 10.88
N VAL A 40 8.30 -4.41 10.53
CA VAL A 40 8.20 -5.29 9.36
C VAL A 40 6.75 -5.28 8.88
N GLY A 41 6.58 -5.22 7.58
CA GLY A 41 5.28 -5.20 6.92
C GLY A 41 5.46 -5.55 5.45
N LEU A 42 4.40 -5.36 4.67
CA LEU A 42 4.37 -5.72 3.25
C LEU A 42 5.55 -5.17 2.43
N ALA A 43 5.99 -3.93 2.70
CA ALA A 43 7.07 -3.29 1.96
C ALA A 43 8.45 -3.92 2.18
N HIS A 44 8.60 -4.82 3.16
CA HIS A 44 9.83 -5.55 3.44
C HIS A 44 9.92 -6.86 2.68
N GLU A 45 8.81 -7.30 2.07
CA GLU A 45 8.70 -8.55 1.36
C GLU A 45 9.23 -8.44 -0.08
N SER A 46 9.58 -9.58 -0.66
CA SER A 46 9.74 -9.71 -2.11
C SER A 46 8.44 -10.20 -2.74
N PHE A 47 8.29 -10.04 -4.04
CA PHE A 47 7.09 -10.48 -4.76
C PHE A 47 6.70 -11.93 -4.47
N LEU A 48 7.65 -12.87 -4.51
CA LEU A 48 7.40 -14.29 -4.22
C LEU A 48 7.09 -14.57 -2.74
N GLN A 49 7.45 -13.65 -1.85
CA GLN A 49 7.20 -13.72 -0.41
C GLN A 49 5.97 -12.91 0.01
N THR A 50 5.25 -12.28 -0.92
CA THR A 50 4.07 -11.46 -0.61
C THR A 50 3.09 -12.21 0.30
N GLY A 51 2.79 -11.65 1.48
CA GLY A 51 1.97 -12.21 2.55
C GLY A 51 2.69 -13.11 3.57
N ILE A 52 4.02 -13.22 3.53
CA ILE A 52 4.76 -14.06 4.50
C ILE A 52 4.67 -13.48 5.91
N THR A 53 4.64 -12.16 6.05
CA THR A 53 4.50 -11.47 7.33
C THR A 53 3.12 -11.74 7.94
N HIS A 54 2.07 -11.61 7.12
CA HIS A 54 0.69 -11.92 7.49
C HIS A 54 0.52 -13.40 7.88
N LEU A 55 1.20 -14.31 7.18
CA LEU A 55 1.23 -15.73 7.56
C LEU A 55 1.89 -15.95 8.93
N VAL A 56 3.01 -15.28 9.23
CA VAL A 56 3.67 -15.37 10.55
C VAL A 56 2.77 -14.80 11.65
N GLU A 57 2.11 -13.68 11.39
CA GLU A 57 1.11 -13.08 12.28
C GLU A 57 0.02 -14.10 12.66
N HIS A 58 -0.58 -14.76 11.67
CA HIS A 58 -1.59 -15.81 11.88
C HIS A 58 -1.06 -16.97 12.74
N LEU A 59 0.12 -17.49 12.41
CA LEU A 59 0.74 -18.59 13.14
C LEU A 59 1.00 -18.20 14.60
N ALA A 60 1.45 -16.97 14.84
CA ALA A 60 1.68 -16.44 16.19
C ALA A 60 0.36 -16.26 16.96
N MET A 61 -0.64 -15.63 16.32
CA MET A 61 -1.95 -15.34 16.92
C MET A 61 -2.74 -16.58 17.28
N ARG A 62 -2.56 -17.68 16.53
CA ARG A 62 -3.33 -18.91 16.73
C ARG A 62 -3.27 -19.49 18.15
N ARG A 63 -2.13 -19.34 18.84
CA ARG A 63 -1.94 -19.83 20.22
C ARG A 63 -2.48 -18.88 21.28
N VAL A 64 -2.67 -17.60 20.95
CA VAL A 64 -2.89 -16.53 21.93
C VAL A 64 -4.25 -15.85 21.79
N ARG A 65 -4.88 -15.94 20.62
CA ARG A 65 -6.17 -15.35 20.31
C ARG A 65 -7.26 -15.91 21.23
N THR A 66 -8.14 -15.04 21.71
CA THR A 66 -9.21 -15.41 22.64
C THR A 66 -10.42 -14.52 22.47
N SER A 67 -11.62 -15.03 22.78
CA SER A 67 -12.86 -14.24 22.77
C SER A 67 -13.17 -13.57 24.12
N ARG A 68 -12.32 -13.76 25.14
CA ARG A 68 -12.56 -13.28 26.51
C ARG A 68 -12.35 -11.78 26.68
N TYR A 69 -11.59 -11.15 25.80
CA TYR A 69 -11.26 -9.74 25.79
C TYR A 69 -10.85 -9.33 24.38
N GLU A 70 -10.76 -8.02 24.13
CA GLU A 70 -10.35 -7.47 22.84
C GLU A 70 -8.88 -7.76 22.59
N ASN A 71 -8.60 -8.52 21.54
CA ASN A 71 -7.25 -8.78 21.03
C ASN A 71 -7.30 -8.95 19.51
N ASN A 72 -6.33 -8.37 18.83
CA ASN A 72 -6.19 -8.48 17.39
C ASN A 72 -4.71 -8.45 16.99
N ALA A 73 -4.45 -8.64 15.71
CA ALA A 73 -3.19 -8.29 15.08
C ALA A 73 -3.50 -7.73 13.68
N SER A 74 -2.58 -6.95 13.14
CA SER A 74 -2.64 -6.53 11.74
C SER A 74 -1.25 -6.44 11.14
N THR A 75 -1.17 -6.72 9.84
CA THR A 75 0.02 -6.55 9.02
C THR A 75 -0.21 -5.38 8.07
N GLU A 76 0.47 -4.27 8.33
CA GLU A 76 0.42 -3.07 7.52
C GLU A 76 1.60 -3.01 6.53
N VAL A 77 1.71 -1.90 5.78
CA VAL A 77 2.78 -1.72 4.78
C VAL A 77 4.18 -1.70 5.42
N LEU A 78 4.33 -1.05 6.57
CA LEU A 78 5.62 -0.82 7.23
C LEU A 78 5.78 -1.52 8.58
N HIS A 79 4.70 -2.01 9.18
CA HIS A 79 4.76 -2.62 10.50
C HIS A 79 3.71 -3.74 10.66
N THR A 80 3.90 -4.54 11.68
CA THR A 80 2.94 -5.56 12.13
C THR A 80 2.65 -5.32 13.60
N SER A 81 1.38 -5.26 14.00
CA SER A 81 0.96 -5.02 15.39
C SER A 81 0.29 -6.24 16.00
N PHE A 82 0.45 -6.38 17.32
CA PHE A 82 -0.36 -7.26 18.15
C PHE A 82 -1.02 -6.43 19.24
N ASP A 83 -2.34 -6.37 19.20
CA ASP A 83 -3.16 -5.43 19.95
C ASP A 83 -3.96 -6.13 21.04
N VAL A 84 -4.04 -5.52 22.22
CA VAL A 84 -4.84 -6.03 23.34
C VAL A 84 -5.39 -4.91 24.21
N THR A 85 -6.68 -4.99 24.57
CA THR A 85 -7.33 -4.04 25.49
C THR A 85 -7.98 -4.79 26.64
N SER A 86 -7.48 -4.59 27.87
CA SER A 86 -7.98 -5.28 29.07
C SER A 86 -7.49 -4.65 30.39
N THR A 87 -7.49 -5.41 31.47
CA THR A 87 -6.80 -5.02 32.72
C THR A 87 -5.27 -5.08 32.54
N PRO A 88 -4.49 -4.30 33.31
CA PRO A 88 -3.02 -4.30 33.22
C PRO A 88 -2.37 -5.68 33.29
N GLU A 89 -2.87 -6.54 34.18
CA GLU A 89 -2.36 -7.91 34.37
C GLU A 89 -2.66 -8.78 33.15
N THR A 90 -3.87 -8.64 32.58
CA THR A 90 -4.27 -9.40 31.38
C THR A 90 -3.48 -8.96 30.16
N VAL A 91 -3.23 -7.66 30.00
CA VAL A 91 -2.39 -7.10 28.94
C VAL A 91 -0.96 -7.64 29.07
N ALA A 92 -0.34 -7.56 30.25
CA ALA A 92 1.01 -8.04 30.46
C ALA A 92 1.16 -9.54 30.16
N GLU A 93 0.19 -10.33 30.61
CA GLU A 93 0.16 -11.77 30.34
C GLU A 93 -0.08 -12.09 28.86
N HIS A 94 -0.97 -11.35 28.17
CA HIS A 94 -1.19 -11.56 26.73
C HIS A 94 0.05 -11.22 25.90
N LEU A 95 0.69 -10.07 26.16
CA LEU A 95 1.93 -9.67 25.49
C LEU A 95 3.05 -10.67 25.71
N ARG A 96 3.20 -11.20 26.94
CA ARG A 96 4.15 -12.28 27.23
C ARG A 96 3.92 -13.50 26.34
N ARG A 97 2.67 -13.95 26.20
CA ARG A 97 2.33 -15.10 25.35
C ARG A 97 2.56 -14.83 23.86
N VAL A 98 2.31 -13.61 23.39
CA VAL A 98 2.63 -13.21 22.00
C VAL A 98 4.15 -13.33 21.78
N CYS A 99 4.97 -12.77 22.67
CA CYS A 99 6.43 -12.86 22.60
C CYS A 99 6.92 -14.32 22.59
N GLU A 100 6.35 -15.18 23.45
CA GLU A 100 6.68 -16.61 23.49
C GLU A 100 6.27 -17.35 22.21
N SER A 101 5.12 -17.00 21.63
CA SER A 101 4.64 -17.55 20.36
C SER A 101 5.56 -17.17 19.19
N LEU A 102 6.07 -15.94 19.18
CA LEU A 102 7.01 -15.46 18.16
C LEU A 102 8.43 -16.04 18.34
N ALA A 103 8.86 -16.23 19.58
CA ALA A 103 10.17 -16.81 19.89
C ALA A 103 10.26 -18.30 19.51
N ASP A 104 9.14 -19.04 19.59
CA ASP A 104 9.01 -20.44 19.19
C ASP A 104 7.81 -20.64 18.27
N LEU A 105 7.93 -20.13 17.03
CA LEU A 105 6.85 -20.13 16.06
C LEU A 105 6.43 -21.54 15.65
N ASP A 106 5.19 -21.88 15.96
CA ASP A 106 4.59 -23.17 15.64
C ASP A 106 4.00 -23.18 14.23
N THR A 107 4.70 -23.88 13.35
CA THR A 107 4.29 -24.09 11.96
C THR A 107 3.51 -25.40 11.76
N GLY A 108 3.24 -26.18 12.81
CA GLY A 108 2.39 -27.38 12.74
C GLY A 108 1.03 -27.15 12.06
N PRO A 109 0.33 -26.04 12.33
CA PRO A 109 -0.97 -25.73 11.72
C PRO A 109 -0.88 -25.00 10.37
N LEU A 110 0.29 -24.87 9.75
CA LEU A 110 0.51 -24.10 8.52
C LEU A 110 -0.53 -24.36 7.41
N ARG A 111 -0.86 -25.63 7.17
CA ARG A 111 -1.88 -26.01 6.16
C ARG A 111 -3.28 -25.52 6.49
N LEU A 112 -3.64 -25.49 7.77
CA LEU A 112 -4.93 -24.98 8.22
C LEU A 112 -4.99 -23.46 8.09
N GLU A 113 -3.96 -22.75 8.58
CA GLU A 113 -3.90 -21.29 8.53
C GLU A 113 -3.88 -20.76 7.09
N ARG A 114 -3.22 -21.47 6.18
CA ARG A 114 -3.33 -21.22 4.73
C ARG A 114 -4.78 -21.23 4.23
N GLY A 115 -5.59 -22.18 4.70
CA GLY A 115 -7.00 -22.24 4.32
C GLY A 115 -7.83 -21.07 4.87
N VAL A 116 -7.47 -20.57 6.05
CA VAL A 116 -8.10 -19.39 6.66
C VAL A 116 -7.74 -18.14 5.87
N LEU A 117 -6.45 -17.93 5.58
CA LEU A 117 -5.96 -16.79 4.79
C LEU A 117 -6.61 -16.73 3.41
N LEU A 118 -6.68 -17.86 2.71
CA LEU A 118 -7.35 -17.91 1.39
C LEU A 118 -8.85 -17.62 1.47
N ALA A 119 -9.50 -17.95 2.59
CA ALA A 119 -10.91 -17.61 2.80
C ALA A 119 -11.09 -16.12 3.11
N GLU A 120 -10.15 -15.53 3.84
CA GLU A 120 -10.12 -14.10 4.14
C GLU A 120 -9.88 -13.26 2.89
N GLU A 121 -8.90 -13.62 2.06
CA GLU A 121 -8.63 -12.94 0.78
C GLU A 121 -9.84 -12.96 -0.16
N ARG A 122 -10.66 -14.02 -0.14
CA ARG A 122 -11.89 -14.09 -0.94
C ARG A 122 -13.02 -13.21 -0.39
N GLY A 123 -13.00 -12.92 0.91
CA GLY A 123 -14.00 -12.11 1.59
C GLY A 123 -13.65 -10.64 1.71
N ASN A 124 -12.41 -10.27 1.38
CA ASN A 124 -11.91 -8.91 1.42
C ASN A 124 -11.81 -8.36 -0.02
N ASP A 125 -12.30 -7.15 -0.26
CA ASP A 125 -12.20 -6.48 -1.57
C ASP A 125 -10.77 -5.98 -1.86
N GLY A 126 -9.84 -6.21 -0.92
CA GLY A 126 -8.46 -5.76 -0.99
C GLY A 126 -8.33 -4.26 -0.71
N PRO A 127 -7.11 -3.71 -0.82
CA PRO A 127 -6.92 -2.27 -0.67
C PRO A 127 -7.67 -1.51 -1.77
N GLY A 128 -8.22 -0.35 -1.41
CA GLY A 128 -8.87 0.54 -2.37
C GLY A 128 -7.90 1.02 -3.47
N VAL A 129 -8.44 1.36 -4.63
CA VAL A 129 -7.63 1.82 -5.79
C VAL A 129 -6.76 3.04 -5.46
N THR A 130 -7.22 3.91 -4.57
CA THR A 130 -6.45 5.08 -4.10
C THR A 130 -5.24 4.70 -3.24
N ALA A 131 -5.23 3.54 -2.60
CA ALA A 131 -4.10 3.08 -1.79
C ALA A 131 -3.06 2.32 -2.63
N TRP A 132 -3.51 1.36 -3.46
CA TRP A 132 -2.56 0.51 -4.19
C TRP A 132 -2.04 1.12 -5.48
N LEU A 133 -2.85 1.88 -6.23
CA LEU A 133 -2.46 2.37 -7.57
C LEU A 133 -1.27 3.34 -7.51
N PRO A 134 -1.24 4.36 -6.63
CA PRO A 134 -0.07 5.23 -6.51
C PRO A 134 1.19 4.42 -6.19
N SER A 135 1.12 3.53 -5.21
CA SER A 135 2.26 2.71 -4.82
C SER A 135 2.76 1.82 -5.99
N ALA A 136 1.85 1.23 -6.76
CA ALA A 136 2.21 0.44 -7.94
C ALA A 136 2.84 1.28 -9.06
N LEU A 137 2.42 2.54 -9.25
CA LEU A 137 3.01 3.42 -10.26
C LEU A 137 4.49 3.71 -9.98
N TRP A 138 4.83 4.08 -8.74
CA TRP A 138 6.21 4.44 -8.39
C TRP A 138 7.10 3.28 -7.95
N PHE A 139 6.52 2.13 -7.57
CA PHE A 139 7.29 1.00 -7.05
C PHE A 139 7.04 -0.32 -7.77
N GLY A 140 6.12 -0.40 -8.73
CA GLY A 140 5.91 -1.64 -9.50
C GLY A 140 5.50 -2.80 -8.61
N ASN A 141 6.19 -3.94 -8.74
CA ASN A 141 5.94 -5.15 -7.93
C ASN A 141 7.06 -5.36 -6.89
N ARG A 142 7.52 -4.28 -6.24
CA ARG A 142 8.48 -4.32 -5.13
C ARG A 142 8.05 -3.40 -4.00
N ALA A 143 8.46 -3.75 -2.78
CA ALA A 143 8.25 -2.93 -1.59
C ALA A 143 6.83 -2.38 -1.49
N PHE A 144 6.66 -1.05 -1.44
CA PHE A 144 5.36 -0.38 -1.37
C PHE A 144 4.39 -0.77 -2.51
N GLY A 145 4.91 -1.10 -3.69
CA GLY A 145 4.09 -1.53 -4.84
C GLY A 145 3.42 -2.89 -4.66
N LEU A 146 3.79 -3.65 -3.62
CA LEU A 146 3.17 -4.93 -3.30
C LEU A 146 1.73 -4.82 -2.75
N THR A 147 1.27 -3.63 -2.35
CA THR A 147 -0.08 -3.42 -1.76
C THR A 147 -1.21 -4.03 -2.59
N GLY A 148 -1.16 -3.93 -3.92
CA GLY A 148 -2.20 -4.49 -4.80
C GLY A 148 -1.98 -5.95 -5.23
N ASN A 149 -0.97 -6.63 -4.71
CA ASN A 149 -0.58 -7.97 -5.16
C ASN A 149 -1.25 -9.08 -4.33
N VAL A 150 -1.52 -10.22 -4.99
CA VAL A 150 -2.04 -11.43 -4.34
C VAL A 150 -0.98 -12.03 -3.41
N GLN A 151 -1.36 -12.49 -2.21
CA GLN A 151 -0.42 -13.04 -1.24
C GLN A 151 0.06 -14.45 -1.63
N LEU A 152 1.19 -14.52 -2.31
CA LEU A 152 1.81 -15.78 -2.76
C LEU A 152 2.28 -16.68 -1.61
N ALA A 153 2.80 -16.10 -0.54
CA ALA A 153 3.34 -16.85 0.58
C ALA A 153 2.26 -17.64 1.33
N ALA A 154 1.02 -17.15 1.33
CA ALA A 154 -0.10 -17.90 1.90
C ALA A 154 -0.19 -19.31 1.28
N VAL A 155 0.09 -19.45 -0.01
CA VAL A 155 0.04 -20.73 -0.74
C VAL A 155 1.38 -21.46 -0.76
N HIS A 156 2.49 -20.75 -0.91
CA HIS A 156 3.79 -21.36 -1.24
C HIS A 156 4.76 -21.48 -0.07
N ALA A 157 4.64 -20.62 0.95
CA ALA A 157 5.65 -20.58 2.00
C ALA A 157 5.68 -21.90 2.80
N GLY A 158 6.89 -22.42 2.98
CA GLY A 158 7.16 -23.58 3.82
C GLY A 158 7.36 -23.24 5.30
N PRO A 159 7.36 -24.24 6.19
CA PRO A 159 7.64 -24.06 7.62
C PRO A 159 8.96 -23.33 7.92
N GLU A 160 10.03 -23.68 7.22
CA GLU A 160 11.35 -23.10 7.45
C GLU A 160 11.38 -21.62 7.04
N GLN A 161 10.81 -21.28 5.90
CA GLN A 161 10.70 -19.89 5.43
C GLN A 161 9.93 -19.01 6.43
N ALA A 162 8.81 -19.51 6.99
CA ALA A 162 8.05 -18.77 8.00
C ALA A 162 8.86 -18.55 9.29
N ARG A 163 9.61 -19.56 9.76
CA ARG A 163 10.47 -19.42 10.94
C ARG A 163 11.66 -18.49 10.71
N GLU A 164 12.30 -18.58 9.54
CA GLU A 164 13.39 -17.69 9.15
C GLU A 164 12.92 -16.25 9.06
N TRP A 165 11.73 -16.02 8.48
CA TRP A 165 11.11 -14.70 8.44
C TRP A 165 10.81 -14.18 9.85
N CYS A 166 10.23 -15.02 10.70
CA CYS A 166 9.95 -14.70 12.10
C CYS A 166 11.21 -14.30 12.86
N ALA A 167 12.27 -15.12 12.79
CA ALA A 167 13.54 -14.85 13.47
C ALA A 167 14.26 -13.59 12.93
N ARG A 168 14.06 -13.25 11.65
CA ARG A 168 14.66 -12.06 11.04
C ARG A 168 14.03 -10.77 11.52
N TRP A 169 12.72 -10.76 11.80
CA TRP A 169 11.96 -9.52 11.98
C TRP A 169 11.23 -9.37 13.32
N PHE A 170 10.85 -10.47 13.96
CA PHE A 170 10.05 -10.47 15.19
C PHE A 170 10.95 -10.69 16.42
N HIS A 171 11.79 -9.70 16.70
CA HIS A 171 12.77 -9.72 17.78
C HIS A 171 12.80 -8.37 18.51
N ARG A 172 13.37 -8.31 19.72
CA ARG A 172 13.31 -7.11 20.57
C ARG A 172 13.94 -5.88 19.92
N ASP A 173 15.01 -6.08 19.16
CA ASP A 173 15.72 -4.97 18.49
C ASP A 173 14.94 -4.41 17.30
N ASN A 174 13.83 -5.02 16.88
CA ASN A 174 12.90 -4.52 15.87
C ASN A 174 11.46 -4.35 16.42
N ALA A 175 11.32 -4.25 17.75
CA ALA A 175 10.03 -4.09 18.42
C ALA A 175 9.90 -2.73 19.11
N ALA A 176 8.67 -2.25 19.25
CA ALA A 176 8.30 -1.13 20.11
C ALA A 176 6.92 -1.41 20.72
N LEU A 177 6.67 -0.94 21.95
CA LEU A 177 5.39 -1.12 22.63
C LEU A 177 4.69 0.22 22.83
N VAL A 178 3.44 0.32 22.40
CA VAL A 178 2.57 1.46 22.65
C VAL A 178 1.58 1.10 23.75
N LEU A 179 1.36 1.98 24.72
CA LEU A 179 0.36 1.81 25.78
C LEU A 179 -0.51 3.06 25.95
N SER A 180 -1.80 2.86 26.22
CA SER A 180 -2.72 3.95 26.60
C SER A 180 -2.59 4.37 28.07
N GLY A 181 -1.60 3.86 28.80
CA GLY A 181 -1.39 4.09 30.24
C GLY A 181 0.02 3.65 30.66
N PRO A 182 0.41 3.88 31.92
CA PRO A 182 1.74 3.52 32.39
C PRO A 182 2.00 2.02 32.29
N PRO A 183 3.26 1.59 32.05
CA PRO A 183 3.59 0.17 31.95
C PRO A 183 3.16 -0.63 33.19
N PRO A 184 2.47 -1.78 33.03
CA PRO A 184 2.10 -2.64 34.14
C PRO A 184 3.31 -3.09 34.96
N ALA A 185 3.14 -3.14 36.29
CA ALA A 185 4.19 -3.62 37.18
C ALA A 185 4.55 -5.07 36.84
N GLY A 186 5.84 -5.33 36.61
CA GLY A 186 6.34 -6.67 36.29
C GLY A 186 6.08 -7.13 34.85
N LEU A 187 5.69 -6.22 33.93
CA LEU A 187 5.61 -6.53 32.51
C LEU A 187 6.94 -7.13 32.00
N LYS A 188 6.82 -8.22 31.24
CA LYS A 188 7.94 -8.92 30.60
C LYS A 188 7.66 -9.14 29.12
N LEU A 189 8.67 -8.87 28.30
CA LEU A 189 8.65 -9.01 26.84
C LEU A 189 9.80 -9.94 26.43
N PRO A 190 9.67 -11.26 26.60
CA PRO A 190 10.76 -12.22 26.38
C PRO A 190 11.04 -12.47 24.89
N LEU A 191 11.24 -11.42 24.11
CA LEU A 191 11.63 -11.48 22.71
C LEU A 191 13.14 -11.76 22.59
N PRO A 192 13.56 -12.61 21.63
CA PRO A 192 14.98 -12.83 21.38
C PRO A 192 15.65 -11.56 20.85
N PRO A 193 16.99 -11.42 20.97
CA PRO A 193 17.74 -10.48 20.16
C PRO A 193 17.71 -10.88 18.69
N GLY A 194 17.91 -9.93 17.80
CA GLY A 194 17.96 -10.21 16.36
C GLY A 194 18.98 -9.36 15.60
N PRO A 195 18.99 -9.47 14.27
CA PRO A 195 19.86 -8.67 13.43
C PRO A 195 19.53 -7.17 13.52
N PRO A 196 20.43 -6.28 13.05
CA PRO A 196 20.11 -4.85 12.94
C PRO A 196 18.87 -4.61 12.08
N ARG A 197 18.06 -3.61 12.45
CA ARG A 197 16.90 -3.16 11.66
C ARG A 197 17.34 -2.85 10.23
N GLN A 198 16.54 -3.30 9.27
CA GLN A 198 16.78 -3.04 7.85
C GLN A 198 15.68 -2.12 7.34
N PRO A 199 15.98 -0.86 6.98
CA PRO A 199 14.99 0.01 6.37
C PRO A 199 14.59 -0.54 5.00
N VAL A 200 13.39 -0.19 4.54
CA VAL A 200 12.97 -0.49 3.17
C VAL A 200 13.87 0.30 2.20
N THR A 201 14.57 -0.41 1.30
CA THR A 201 15.54 0.18 0.35
C THR A 201 15.00 0.22 -1.08
N ALA A 202 13.80 0.78 -1.29
CA ALA A 202 13.22 0.92 -2.63
C ALA A 202 13.14 2.40 -3.01
N GLU A 203 13.84 2.79 -4.08
CA GLU A 203 13.68 4.12 -4.66
C GLU A 203 12.43 4.15 -5.55
N PRO A 204 11.67 5.26 -5.57
CA PRO A 204 10.59 5.42 -6.53
C PRO A 204 11.13 5.54 -7.96
N PHE A 205 10.33 5.12 -8.95
CA PHE A 205 10.66 5.34 -10.35
C PHE A 205 10.58 6.82 -10.70
N ASP A 206 11.49 7.27 -11.57
CA ASP A 206 11.43 8.60 -12.16
C ASP A 206 10.38 8.61 -13.27
N LEU A 207 9.18 9.07 -12.94
CA LEU A 207 8.06 9.14 -13.88
C LEU A 207 7.93 10.58 -14.40
N PRO A 208 7.67 10.77 -15.70
CA PRO A 208 7.41 12.10 -16.23
C PRO A 208 6.08 12.62 -15.67
N THR A 209 6.14 13.57 -14.75
CA THR A 209 4.96 14.24 -14.17
C THR A 209 4.92 15.72 -14.61
N PRO A 210 3.72 16.30 -14.83
CA PRO A 210 2.40 15.67 -14.76
C PRO A 210 2.15 14.77 -15.98
N ALA A 211 1.35 13.72 -15.78
CA ALA A 211 1.02 12.75 -16.83
C ALA A 211 -0.42 12.23 -16.72
N GLN A 212 -0.80 11.40 -17.68
CA GLN A 212 -2.03 10.62 -17.64
C GLN A 212 -1.77 9.15 -17.92
N THR A 213 -2.62 8.29 -17.39
CA THR A 213 -2.67 6.88 -17.80
C THR A 213 -4.10 6.35 -17.76
N SER A 214 -4.36 5.25 -18.46
CA SER A 214 -5.70 4.69 -18.55
C SER A 214 -5.96 3.61 -17.50
N ILE A 215 -7.10 3.67 -16.82
CA ILE A 215 -7.62 2.62 -15.93
C ILE A 215 -8.99 2.12 -16.43
N PRO A 216 -9.47 0.93 -16.04
CA PRO A 216 -10.72 0.38 -16.56
C PRO A 216 -11.98 1.19 -16.20
N ASN A 217 -12.04 1.74 -14.98
CA ASN A 217 -13.18 2.46 -14.41
C ASN A 217 -12.72 3.47 -13.35
N GLY A 218 -13.62 4.36 -12.96
CA GLY A 218 -13.33 5.41 -11.96
C GLY A 218 -12.37 6.49 -12.46
N VAL A 219 -12.05 7.43 -11.57
CA VAL A 219 -11.02 8.46 -11.81
C VAL A 219 -10.17 8.57 -10.56
N VAL A 220 -8.84 8.53 -10.72
CA VAL A 220 -7.88 8.60 -9.62
C VAL A 220 -6.77 9.59 -9.97
N GLY A 221 -6.52 10.56 -9.10
CA GLY A 221 -5.30 11.35 -9.08
C GLY A 221 -4.25 10.66 -8.23
N CYS A 222 -3.07 10.43 -8.79
CA CYS A 222 -1.92 9.87 -8.07
C CYS A 222 -0.78 10.89 -8.04
N ALA A 223 -0.03 11.01 -6.95
CA ALA A 223 1.15 11.87 -6.90
C ALA A 223 2.23 11.31 -5.97
N LEU A 224 3.49 11.61 -6.25
CA LEU A 224 4.62 11.46 -5.32
C LEU A 224 5.13 12.85 -4.97
N VAL A 225 5.09 13.20 -3.69
CA VAL A 225 5.37 14.56 -3.21
C VAL A 225 6.23 14.55 -1.95
N GLU A 226 6.86 15.69 -1.64
CA GLU A 226 7.40 15.91 -0.30
C GLU A 226 6.22 16.18 0.66
N TRP A 227 6.08 15.35 1.69
CA TRP A 227 4.95 15.34 2.60
C TRP A 227 5.10 16.41 3.70
N THR A 228 4.69 17.63 3.35
CA THR A 228 4.70 18.80 4.22
C THR A 228 3.31 19.12 4.77
N ALA A 229 3.23 19.97 5.80
CA ALA A 229 1.96 20.47 6.33
C ALA A 229 1.14 21.20 5.26
N GLU A 230 1.81 21.95 4.39
CA GLU A 230 1.20 22.68 3.29
C GLU A 230 0.63 21.75 2.21
N ILE A 231 1.31 20.64 1.90
CA ILE A 231 0.83 19.63 0.95
C ILE A 231 -0.37 18.86 1.52
N ALA A 232 -0.33 18.45 2.80
CA ALA A 232 -1.46 17.78 3.43
C ALA A 232 -2.69 18.69 3.50
N CYS A 233 -2.52 19.96 3.89
CA CYS A 233 -3.57 20.97 3.90
C CYS A 233 -4.15 21.20 2.48
N ALA A 234 -3.28 21.36 1.46
CA ALA A 234 -3.72 21.52 0.08
C ALA A 234 -4.52 20.31 -0.43
N ALA A 235 -4.10 19.09 -0.09
CA ALA A 235 -4.83 17.87 -0.41
C ALA A 235 -6.18 17.83 0.30
N GLY A 236 -6.24 18.08 1.61
CA GLY A 236 -7.48 18.12 2.39
C GLY A 236 -8.50 19.11 1.81
N ILE A 237 -8.06 20.33 1.48
CA ILE A 237 -8.91 21.35 0.85
C ILE A 237 -9.39 20.91 -0.52
N LEU A 238 -8.52 20.32 -1.35
CA LEU A 238 -8.91 19.78 -2.66
C LEU A 238 -10.01 18.71 -2.51
N ILE A 239 -9.87 17.77 -1.58
CA ILE A 239 -10.85 16.72 -1.33
C ILE A 239 -12.18 17.30 -0.85
N HIS A 240 -12.15 18.30 0.03
CA HIS A 240 -13.36 18.99 0.47
C HIS A 240 -14.07 19.70 -0.69
N ARG A 241 -13.36 20.50 -1.49
CA ARG A 241 -13.92 21.18 -2.67
C ARG A 241 -14.51 20.21 -3.68
N LEU A 242 -13.82 19.09 -3.94
CA LEU A 242 -14.31 18.05 -4.84
C LEU A 242 -15.55 17.36 -4.28
N THR A 243 -15.61 17.10 -2.98
CA THR A 243 -16.77 16.52 -2.31
C THR A 243 -17.97 17.47 -2.42
N ASP A 244 -17.80 18.76 -2.09
CA ASP A 244 -18.85 19.77 -2.20
C ASP A 244 -19.41 19.84 -3.63
N ARG A 245 -18.52 19.94 -4.62
CA ARG A 245 -18.91 20.03 -6.02
C ARG A 245 -19.57 18.74 -6.52
N LEU A 246 -18.88 17.62 -6.42
CA LEU A 246 -19.29 16.38 -7.09
C LEU A 246 -20.40 15.64 -6.35
N ARG A 247 -20.41 15.67 -5.00
CA ARG A 247 -21.44 15.01 -4.18
C ARG A 247 -22.63 15.94 -3.92
N HIS A 248 -22.38 17.12 -3.37
CA HIS A 248 -23.46 17.96 -2.84
C HIS A 248 -24.16 18.81 -3.91
N LEU A 249 -23.40 19.40 -4.83
CA LEU A 249 -23.97 20.23 -5.90
C LEU A 249 -24.41 19.42 -7.11
N GLU A 250 -23.59 18.46 -7.55
CA GLU A 250 -23.82 17.73 -8.81
C GLU A 250 -24.43 16.33 -8.62
N GLY A 251 -24.41 15.76 -7.40
CA GLY A 251 -25.01 14.45 -7.09
C GLY A 251 -24.41 13.27 -7.87
N LEU A 252 -23.14 13.35 -8.25
CA LEU A 252 -22.46 12.40 -9.13
C LEU A 252 -21.76 11.26 -8.41
N VAL A 253 -21.26 11.53 -7.20
CA VAL A 253 -20.41 10.61 -6.44
C VAL A 253 -20.94 10.49 -5.01
N TYR A 254 -20.67 9.36 -4.37
CA TYR A 254 -20.98 9.18 -2.96
C TYR A 254 -19.89 9.82 -2.08
N ASP A 255 -18.63 9.62 -2.43
CA ASP A 255 -17.47 10.15 -1.73
C ASP A 255 -16.29 10.33 -2.70
N ILE A 256 -15.28 11.07 -2.21
CA ILE A 256 -13.95 11.12 -2.80
C ILE A 256 -13.02 10.46 -1.79
N ALA A 257 -12.52 9.27 -2.14
CA ALA A 257 -11.53 8.58 -1.33
C ALA A 257 -10.19 9.32 -1.40
N PHE A 258 -9.45 9.30 -0.30
CA PHE A 258 -8.10 9.83 -0.17
C PHE A 258 -7.27 8.87 0.65
N ASP A 259 -6.05 8.58 0.19
CA ASP A 259 -5.08 7.75 0.89
C ASP A 259 -3.68 8.33 0.67
N HIS A 260 -2.80 8.12 1.66
CA HIS A 260 -1.39 8.44 1.53
C HIS A 260 -0.53 7.40 2.24
N GLN A 261 0.64 7.11 1.67
CA GLN A 261 1.64 6.23 2.24
C GLN A 261 3.00 6.93 2.23
N MET A 262 3.58 7.14 3.42
CA MET A 262 4.98 7.55 3.54
C MET A 262 5.89 6.45 2.97
N VAL A 263 6.80 6.83 2.07
CA VAL A 263 7.73 5.89 1.43
C VAL A 263 9.18 6.10 1.86
N ASP A 264 9.45 7.22 2.52
CA ASP A 264 10.63 7.49 3.31
C ASP A 264 10.36 8.60 4.34
N ALA A 265 11.42 9.16 4.94
CA ALA A 265 11.35 10.22 5.94
C ALA A 265 10.70 11.54 5.45
N ARG A 266 10.50 11.73 4.15
CA ARG A 266 10.05 12.99 3.56
C ARG A 266 9.02 12.84 2.46
N ARG A 267 9.01 11.74 1.71
CA ARG A 267 8.17 11.55 0.54
C ARG A 267 6.97 10.67 0.86
N ALA A 268 5.83 11.00 0.28
CA ALA A 268 4.62 10.19 0.31
C ALA A 268 4.07 9.98 -1.09
N VAL A 269 3.51 8.80 -1.34
CA VAL A 269 2.60 8.58 -2.47
C VAL A 269 1.17 8.88 -2.02
N LEU A 270 0.44 9.61 -2.85
CA LEU A 270 -0.94 10.02 -2.64
C LEU A 270 -1.83 9.40 -3.69
N GLY A 271 -3.02 8.98 -3.28
CA GLY A 271 -4.10 8.63 -4.20
C GLY A 271 -5.40 9.23 -3.74
N PHE A 272 -6.12 9.82 -4.67
CA PHE A 272 -7.48 10.31 -4.41
C PHE A 272 -8.37 10.15 -5.61
N GLY A 273 -9.64 9.89 -5.40
CA GLY A 273 -10.51 9.59 -6.50
C GLY A 273 -11.83 8.99 -6.09
N THR A 274 -12.54 8.50 -7.07
CA THR A 274 -13.90 7.99 -6.89
C THR A 274 -14.26 7.06 -8.04
N ASP A 275 -15.03 6.02 -7.72
CA ASP A 275 -15.60 5.16 -8.76
C ASP A 275 -16.84 5.83 -9.35
N VAL A 276 -16.84 5.94 -10.68
CA VAL A 276 -17.94 6.56 -11.42
C VAL A 276 -18.22 5.78 -12.70
N PRO A 277 -19.50 5.72 -13.10
CA PRO A 277 -19.83 5.26 -14.43
C PRO A 277 -19.10 6.11 -15.46
N ASP A 278 -18.57 5.45 -16.47
CA ASP A 278 -17.71 6.09 -17.44
C ASP A 278 -18.28 7.40 -18.05
N LYS A 279 -19.59 7.48 -18.29
CA LYS A 279 -20.25 8.70 -18.81
C LYS A 279 -20.01 9.95 -17.95
N GLN A 280 -19.63 9.79 -16.68
CA GLN A 280 -19.32 10.90 -15.76
C GLN A 280 -17.82 11.11 -15.56
N ALA A 281 -16.95 10.19 -16.01
CA ALA A 281 -15.51 10.27 -15.73
C ALA A 281 -14.87 11.56 -16.26
N ALA A 282 -15.26 12.02 -17.45
CA ALA A 282 -14.79 13.30 -17.99
C ALA A 282 -15.08 14.51 -17.06
N ARG A 283 -16.22 14.51 -16.35
CA ARG A 283 -16.60 15.58 -15.43
C ARG A 283 -15.76 15.55 -14.16
N VAL A 284 -15.44 14.35 -13.65
CA VAL A 284 -14.57 14.20 -12.48
C VAL A 284 -13.13 14.62 -12.82
N VAL A 285 -12.62 14.21 -14.00
CA VAL A 285 -11.32 14.67 -14.52
C VAL A 285 -11.27 16.20 -14.60
N ASP A 286 -12.30 16.83 -15.17
CA ASP A 286 -12.38 18.29 -15.26
C ASP A 286 -12.45 18.96 -13.88
N ALA A 287 -13.23 18.42 -12.96
CA ALA A 287 -13.33 18.94 -11.60
C ALA A 287 -11.98 18.90 -10.87
N ILE A 288 -11.28 17.75 -10.88
CA ILE A 288 -9.95 17.61 -10.26
C ILE A 288 -8.99 18.69 -10.79
N ARG A 289 -8.92 18.82 -12.12
CA ARG A 289 -8.01 19.79 -12.75
C ARG A 289 -8.39 21.23 -12.42
N THR A 290 -9.69 21.54 -12.44
CA THR A 290 -10.20 22.89 -12.18
C THR A 290 -9.95 23.30 -10.74
N GLU A 291 -10.36 22.47 -9.76
CA GLU A 291 -10.21 22.80 -8.34
C GLU A 291 -8.73 22.90 -7.93
N LEU A 292 -7.89 21.99 -8.43
CA LEU A 292 -6.46 22.03 -8.14
C LEU A 292 -5.76 23.25 -8.77
N ALA A 293 -6.09 23.59 -10.02
CA ALA A 293 -5.58 24.80 -10.66
C ALA A 293 -6.05 26.06 -9.94
N GLU A 294 -7.31 26.09 -9.48
CA GLU A 294 -7.86 27.22 -8.73
C GLU A 294 -7.18 27.40 -7.37
N LEU A 295 -7.00 26.31 -6.62
CA LEU A 295 -6.27 26.31 -5.36
C LEU A 295 -4.82 26.78 -5.56
N GLY A 296 -4.16 26.33 -6.64
CA GLY A 296 -2.82 26.79 -6.98
C GLY A 296 -2.73 28.26 -7.42
N ARG A 297 -3.80 28.84 -7.96
CA ARG A 297 -3.82 30.22 -8.48
C ARG A 297 -4.23 31.24 -7.41
N SER A 298 -5.35 30.97 -6.75
CA SER A 298 -6.01 31.88 -5.82
C SER A 298 -5.66 31.57 -4.36
N GLY A 299 -5.14 30.39 -4.08
CA GLY A 299 -4.86 29.90 -2.73
C GLY A 299 -6.12 29.42 -1.99
N PRO A 300 -5.94 28.91 -0.77
CA PRO A 300 -7.05 28.59 0.11
C PRO A 300 -7.68 29.88 0.65
N THR A 301 -8.96 29.80 1.00
CA THR A 301 -9.65 30.84 1.74
C THR A 301 -9.24 30.82 3.22
N GLU A 302 -9.47 31.93 3.92
CA GLU A 302 -9.23 31.99 5.38
C GLU A 302 -10.11 30.98 6.14
N GLU A 303 -11.33 30.74 5.65
CA GLU A 303 -12.26 29.77 6.24
C GLU A 303 -11.74 28.33 6.09
N GLU A 304 -11.26 27.95 4.91
CA GLU A 304 -10.69 26.61 4.67
C GLU A 304 -9.48 26.33 5.59
N LEU A 305 -8.58 27.31 5.75
CA LEU A 305 -7.45 27.18 6.68
C LEU A 305 -7.90 27.12 8.15
N ALA A 306 -8.94 27.88 8.50
CA ALA A 306 -9.49 27.86 9.85
C ALA A 306 -10.15 26.52 10.17
N VAL A 307 -10.84 25.91 9.20
CA VAL A 307 -11.47 24.58 9.32
C VAL A 307 -10.40 23.50 9.46
N ASP A 308 -9.36 23.49 8.62
CA ASP A 308 -8.25 22.53 8.70
C ASP A 308 -7.56 22.57 10.09
N ARG A 309 -7.25 23.79 10.55
CA ARG A 309 -6.67 23.99 11.89
C ARG A 309 -7.63 23.58 13.01
N ALA A 310 -8.91 23.90 12.88
CA ALA A 310 -9.92 23.56 13.88
C ALA A 310 -10.13 22.04 13.97
N GLY A 311 -10.13 21.33 12.84
CA GLY A 311 -10.21 19.87 12.80
C GLY A 311 -9.09 19.22 13.59
N LEU A 312 -7.84 19.59 13.33
CA LEU A 312 -6.71 19.09 14.13
C LEU A 312 -6.80 19.50 15.61
N ALA A 313 -7.26 20.71 15.90
CA ALA A 313 -7.43 21.17 17.29
C ALA A 313 -8.49 20.36 18.05
N GLU A 314 -9.55 19.92 17.37
CA GLU A 314 -10.58 19.01 17.91
C GLU A 314 -9.99 17.62 18.14
N GLU A 315 -9.31 17.04 17.15
CA GLU A 315 -8.64 15.74 17.26
C GLU A 315 -7.65 15.70 18.42
N VAL A 316 -6.85 16.75 18.60
CA VAL A 316 -5.87 16.87 19.71
C VAL A 316 -6.50 16.74 21.08
N ALA A 317 -7.78 17.12 21.23
CA ALA A 317 -8.52 16.97 22.47
C ALA A 317 -9.08 15.55 22.67
N GLU A 318 -9.06 14.71 21.64
CA GLU A 318 -9.53 13.33 21.68
C GLU A 318 -8.51 12.39 22.31
N ARG A 319 -9.05 11.34 22.94
CA ARG A 319 -8.23 10.33 23.63
C ARG A 319 -7.43 9.50 22.64
N ASP A 320 -8.02 9.18 21.50
CA ASP A 320 -7.40 8.33 20.48
C ASP A 320 -6.21 9.04 19.83
N PHE A 321 -6.25 10.38 19.72
CA PHE A 321 -5.12 11.17 19.25
C PHE A 321 -3.91 11.06 20.19
N ALA A 322 -4.10 11.05 21.51
CA ALA A 322 -3.00 10.85 22.43
C ALA A 322 -2.37 9.45 22.29
N VAL A 323 -3.17 8.42 22.01
CA VAL A 323 -2.64 7.08 21.71
C VAL A 323 -1.91 7.07 20.36
N TYR A 324 -2.46 7.73 19.34
CA TYR A 324 -1.80 7.93 18.06
C TYR A 324 -0.44 8.62 18.21
N ARG A 325 -0.30 9.59 19.11
CA ARG A 325 0.99 10.26 19.40
C ARG A 325 2.05 9.31 19.94
N ALA A 326 1.67 8.38 20.81
CA ALA A 326 2.58 7.34 21.29
C ALA A 326 2.92 6.34 20.18
N PHE A 327 1.95 6.02 19.31
CA PHE A 327 2.16 5.18 18.13
C PHE A 327 3.12 5.82 17.12
N ASP A 328 2.94 7.10 16.78
CA ASP A 328 3.83 7.87 15.90
C ASP A 328 5.26 7.92 16.45
N ALA A 329 5.44 8.11 17.76
CA ALA A 329 6.76 8.03 18.40
C ALA A 329 7.39 6.63 18.29
N ALA A 330 6.59 5.56 18.44
CA ALA A 330 7.05 4.19 18.26
C ALA A 330 7.43 3.90 16.80
N MET A 331 6.65 4.38 15.83
CA MET A 331 6.94 4.25 14.40
C MET A 331 8.18 5.06 14.00
N SER A 332 8.37 6.26 14.56
CA SER A 332 9.58 7.07 14.38
C SER A 332 10.83 6.33 14.88
N GLU A 333 10.74 5.66 16.04
CA GLU A 333 11.82 4.81 16.56
C GLU A 333 12.10 3.61 15.63
N LEU A 334 11.06 2.89 15.18
CA LEU A 334 11.21 1.70 14.33
C LEU A 334 11.76 2.01 12.94
N THR A 335 11.27 3.06 12.30
CA THR A 335 11.64 3.45 10.93
C THR A 335 12.88 4.34 10.87
N GLY A 336 13.19 5.04 11.96
CA GLY A 336 14.17 6.13 11.99
C GLY A 336 13.70 7.42 11.31
N TRP A 337 12.42 7.52 10.94
CA TRP A 337 11.85 8.69 10.29
C TRP A 337 11.38 9.74 11.31
N PRO A 338 11.31 11.02 10.94
CA PRO A 338 10.73 12.05 11.81
C PRO A 338 9.28 11.74 12.18
N SER A 339 8.91 12.04 13.43
CA SER A 339 7.53 12.01 13.90
C SER A 339 6.67 13.06 13.18
N ALA A 340 5.37 12.78 13.04
CA ALA A 340 4.39 13.73 12.51
C ALA A 340 4.16 14.97 13.42
N ALA A 341 4.78 15.01 14.60
CA ALA A 341 4.59 16.09 15.57
C ALA A 341 4.91 17.48 15.03
N GLU A 342 6.01 17.62 14.26
CA GLU A 342 6.39 18.93 13.69
C GLU A 342 5.34 19.41 12.68
N HIS A 343 4.85 18.51 11.84
CA HIS A 343 3.78 18.77 10.89
C HIS A 343 2.52 19.27 11.61
N GLN A 344 2.08 18.56 12.65
CA GLN A 344 0.91 18.92 13.44
C GLN A 344 1.08 20.28 14.14
N GLN A 345 2.27 20.59 14.66
CA GLN A 345 2.56 21.90 15.26
C GLN A 345 2.44 23.03 14.26
N ARG A 346 2.91 22.83 13.01
CA ARG A 346 2.79 23.84 11.95
C ARG A 346 1.33 24.12 11.61
N VAL A 347 0.50 23.08 11.48
CA VAL A 347 -0.94 23.24 11.23
C VAL A 347 -1.59 24.04 12.37
N LEU A 348 -1.35 23.65 13.63
CA LEU A 348 -1.89 24.35 14.80
C LEU A 348 -1.40 25.80 14.94
N ALA A 349 -0.18 26.10 14.52
CA ALA A 349 0.36 27.46 14.48
C ALA A 349 -0.30 28.33 13.40
N GLY A 350 -0.90 27.70 12.38
CA GLY A 350 -1.48 28.34 11.21
C GLY A 350 -0.49 28.37 10.05
N LEU A 351 -0.98 27.95 8.88
CA LEU A 351 -0.21 27.92 7.64
C LEU A 351 -0.35 29.21 6.84
N ASP A 352 0.68 29.57 6.08
CA ASP A 352 0.63 30.69 5.14
C ASP A 352 -0.19 30.29 3.90
N PRO A 353 -1.27 31.00 3.55
CA PRO A 353 -2.06 30.75 2.34
C PRO A 353 -1.22 30.68 1.06
N ALA A 354 -0.17 31.50 0.96
CA ALA A 354 0.70 31.51 -0.22
C ALA A 354 1.54 30.24 -0.34
N ALA A 355 1.94 29.66 0.80
CA ALA A 355 2.68 28.40 0.86
C ALA A 355 1.77 27.21 0.51
N VAL A 356 0.53 27.20 1.00
CA VAL A 356 -0.47 26.19 0.61
C VAL A 356 -0.81 26.29 -0.89
N ALA A 357 -0.92 27.49 -1.44
CA ALA A 357 -1.08 27.68 -2.89
C ALA A 357 0.13 27.16 -3.68
N ALA A 358 1.35 27.30 -3.15
CA ALA A 358 2.56 26.74 -3.76
C ALA A 358 2.55 25.22 -3.72
N ALA A 359 2.16 24.63 -2.59
CA ALA A 359 1.99 23.19 -2.44
C ALA A 359 0.94 22.62 -3.41
N ALA A 360 -0.17 23.32 -3.64
CA ALA A 360 -1.15 22.92 -4.65
C ALA A 360 -0.58 22.95 -6.08
N ARG A 361 0.28 23.91 -6.41
CA ARG A 361 0.98 23.95 -7.71
C ARG A 361 2.00 22.82 -7.84
N GLU A 362 2.70 22.48 -6.75
CA GLU A 362 3.61 21.33 -6.70
C GLU A 362 2.84 20.02 -6.93
N LEU A 363 1.75 19.81 -6.20
CA LEU A 363 0.87 18.66 -6.38
C LEU A 363 0.35 18.55 -7.82
N ALA A 364 -0.06 19.67 -8.42
CA ALA A 364 -0.47 19.71 -9.83
C ALA A 364 0.66 19.32 -10.80
N GLY A 365 1.90 19.72 -10.50
CA GLY A 365 3.09 19.36 -11.26
C GLY A 365 3.49 17.88 -11.11
N GLN A 366 3.11 17.24 -10.00
CA GLN A 366 3.41 15.82 -9.71
C GLN A 366 2.28 14.86 -10.07
N LEU A 367 1.16 15.37 -10.58
CA LEU A 367 -0.06 14.58 -10.75
C LEU A 367 0.02 13.63 -11.95
N VAL A 368 -0.27 12.35 -11.70
CA VAL A 368 -0.65 11.36 -12.71
C VAL A 368 -2.17 11.17 -12.64
N LEU A 369 -2.89 11.63 -13.66
CA LEU A 369 -4.34 11.49 -13.72
C LEU A 369 -4.75 10.19 -14.43
N CYS A 370 -5.43 9.33 -13.70
CA CYS A 370 -5.89 8.03 -14.14
C CYS A 370 -7.39 8.06 -14.43
N ALA A 371 -7.80 7.71 -15.65
CA ALA A 371 -9.21 7.64 -16.05
C ALA A 371 -9.42 6.60 -17.17
N PRO A 372 -10.66 6.25 -17.57
CA PRO A 372 -10.87 5.41 -18.74
C PRO A 372 -10.25 6.03 -20.00
N GLU A 373 -9.72 5.20 -20.91
CA GLU A 373 -8.93 5.62 -22.09
C GLU A 373 -9.57 6.76 -22.91
N ARG A 374 -10.91 6.83 -22.95
CA ARG A 374 -11.65 7.86 -23.69
C ARG A 374 -11.75 9.21 -22.98
N HIS A 375 -11.43 9.26 -21.68
CA HIS A 375 -11.59 10.42 -20.80
C HIS A 375 -10.28 10.94 -20.22
N VAL A 376 -9.13 10.30 -20.52
CA VAL A 376 -7.83 10.82 -20.13
C VAL A 376 -7.53 12.17 -20.81
N PRO A 377 -6.91 13.14 -20.11
CA PRO A 377 -6.59 14.45 -20.65
C PRO A 377 -5.46 14.37 -21.69
N ARG A 378 -5.78 14.61 -22.96
CA ARG A 378 -4.85 14.43 -24.10
C ARG A 378 -3.73 15.48 -24.19
N ASP A 379 -3.83 16.53 -23.40
CA ASP A 379 -2.80 17.57 -23.26
C ASP A 379 -1.65 17.16 -22.31
N LEU A 380 -1.84 16.10 -21.51
CA LEU A 380 -0.77 15.52 -20.68
C LEU A 380 -0.05 14.38 -21.41
N PRO A 381 1.27 14.20 -21.16
CA PRO A 381 2.00 13.05 -21.68
C PRO A 381 1.39 11.75 -21.14
N GLU A 382 1.34 10.72 -22.00
CA GLU A 382 0.93 9.38 -21.59
C GLU A 382 2.05 8.69 -20.83
N LEU A 383 1.74 8.22 -19.63
CA LEU A 383 2.62 7.38 -18.85
C LEU A 383 2.52 5.93 -19.39
N PRO A 384 3.63 5.33 -19.86
CA PRO A 384 3.63 3.94 -20.29
C PRO A 384 3.31 3.01 -19.12
N GLY A 385 2.74 1.84 -19.41
CA GLY A 385 2.43 0.82 -18.39
C GLY A 385 3.64 0.14 -17.75
N SER A 386 4.84 0.64 -18.03
CA SER A 386 6.10 0.28 -17.39
C SER A 386 7.10 1.42 -17.56
N PRO A 387 7.93 1.74 -16.54
CA PRO A 387 9.03 2.70 -16.69
C PRO A 387 10.16 2.14 -17.57
N LEU A 388 10.17 0.84 -17.88
CA LEU A 388 11.18 0.23 -18.73
C LEU A 388 10.80 0.33 -20.21
N PRO A 389 11.79 0.53 -21.11
CA PRO A 389 11.53 0.57 -22.54
C PRO A 389 11.07 -0.81 -23.05
N ALA A 390 10.10 -0.80 -23.96
CA ALA A 390 9.65 -2.02 -24.63
C ALA A 390 10.80 -2.65 -25.44
N PRO A 391 11.14 -3.94 -25.23
CA PRO A 391 12.13 -4.62 -26.05
C PRO A 391 11.73 -4.65 -27.53
N PRO A 392 12.69 -4.48 -28.46
CA PRO A 392 12.43 -4.70 -29.87
C PRO A 392 12.04 -6.16 -30.09
N GLY A 393 11.06 -6.40 -30.96
CA GLY A 393 10.55 -7.74 -31.14
C GLY A 393 9.59 -7.90 -32.29
N ARG A 394 9.10 -9.12 -32.44
CA ARG A 394 8.11 -9.49 -33.46
C ARG A 394 6.72 -9.48 -32.84
N GLU A 395 5.81 -8.74 -33.46
CA GLU A 395 4.38 -8.82 -33.13
C GLU A 395 3.82 -10.20 -33.48
N MET A 396 3.17 -10.84 -32.51
CA MET A 396 2.50 -12.11 -32.69
C MET A 396 1.12 -11.92 -33.30
N LYS A 397 0.79 -12.78 -34.27
CA LYS A 397 -0.56 -12.83 -34.83
C LYS A 397 -1.48 -13.57 -33.87
N ARG A 398 -2.58 -12.94 -33.44
CA ARG A 398 -3.62 -13.61 -32.65
C ARG A 398 -4.16 -14.84 -33.38
N ALA A 399 -4.45 -15.90 -32.64
CA ALA A 399 -5.12 -17.07 -33.16
C ALA A 399 -6.58 -16.74 -33.54
N LEU A 400 -7.11 -17.41 -34.57
CA LEU A 400 -8.47 -17.18 -35.07
C LEU A 400 -9.54 -18.00 -34.33
N VAL A 401 -9.14 -19.10 -33.68
CA VAL A 401 -10.04 -20.04 -33.00
C VAL A 401 -9.46 -20.32 -31.62
N GLY A 402 -10.31 -20.27 -30.58
CA GLY A 402 -9.94 -20.61 -29.21
C GLY A 402 -9.07 -19.58 -28.49
N SER A 403 -8.95 -18.36 -29.04
CA SER A 403 -8.25 -17.26 -28.37
C SER A 403 -9.19 -16.51 -27.43
N THR A 404 -8.74 -16.30 -26.19
CA THR A 404 -9.34 -15.46 -25.15
C THR A 404 -8.75 -14.05 -25.12
N ALA A 405 -7.64 -13.80 -25.82
CA ALA A 405 -7.03 -12.48 -25.93
C ALA A 405 -8.02 -11.47 -26.57
N PRO A 406 -8.25 -10.30 -25.93
CA PRO A 406 -9.21 -9.30 -26.42
C PRO A 406 -8.95 -8.84 -27.86
N ARG A 407 -9.98 -8.29 -28.50
CA ARG A 407 -9.81 -7.59 -29.77
C ARG A 407 -8.93 -6.35 -29.58
N GLY A 408 -7.94 -6.18 -30.44
CA GLY A 408 -6.97 -5.08 -30.33
C GLY A 408 -5.81 -5.32 -29.37
N TYR A 409 -5.81 -6.41 -28.59
CA TYR A 409 -4.65 -6.79 -27.78
C TYR A 409 -3.53 -7.34 -28.67
N ARG A 410 -2.34 -6.78 -28.54
CA ARG A 410 -1.15 -7.11 -29.34
C ARG A 410 -0.03 -7.53 -28.41
N LEU A 411 0.62 -8.64 -28.72
CA LEU A 411 1.82 -9.13 -28.02
C LEU A 411 3.03 -9.01 -28.93
N VAL A 412 4.08 -8.33 -28.46
CA VAL A 412 5.40 -8.25 -29.08
C VAL A 412 6.36 -9.11 -28.28
N VAL A 413 7.06 -10.01 -28.97
CA VAL A 413 8.05 -10.92 -28.37
C VAL A 413 9.44 -10.53 -28.87
N GLY A 414 10.29 -10.09 -27.95
CA GLY A 414 11.69 -9.78 -28.19
C GLY A 414 12.64 -10.81 -27.58
N GLU A 415 13.94 -10.66 -27.85
CA GLU A 415 14.96 -11.49 -27.21
C GLU A 415 15.12 -11.19 -25.72
N GLU A 416 14.87 -9.94 -25.32
CA GLU A 416 15.10 -9.46 -23.96
C GLU A 416 13.82 -9.36 -23.11
N GLY A 417 12.65 -9.56 -23.72
CA GLY A 417 11.38 -9.53 -22.97
C GLY A 417 10.13 -9.54 -23.85
N LEU A 418 9.01 -9.24 -23.21
CA LEU A 418 7.68 -9.16 -23.81
C LEU A 418 7.10 -7.75 -23.64
N SER A 419 6.27 -7.33 -24.59
CA SER A 419 5.46 -6.11 -24.44
C SER A 419 4.07 -6.30 -25.01
N THR A 420 3.11 -5.62 -24.40
CA THR A 420 1.73 -5.65 -24.85
C THR A 420 1.21 -4.26 -25.15
N TYR A 421 0.28 -4.18 -26.10
CA TYR A 421 -0.32 -2.93 -26.56
C TYR A 421 -1.82 -3.15 -26.74
N PHE A 422 -2.60 -2.08 -26.61
CA PHE A 422 -4.03 -2.08 -26.92
C PHE A 422 -4.35 -1.15 -28.08
N GLY A 423 -5.17 -1.65 -29.01
CA GLY A 423 -5.65 -0.87 -30.15
C GLY A 423 -4.53 -0.43 -31.07
N GLN A 424 -4.49 0.87 -31.37
CA GLN A 424 -3.44 1.51 -32.18
C GLN A 424 -2.49 2.35 -31.31
N ASN A 425 -2.57 2.22 -29.99
CA ASN A 425 -1.74 3.00 -29.07
C ASN A 425 -0.25 2.60 -29.25
N PRO A 426 0.65 3.55 -29.57
CA PRO A 426 2.08 3.28 -29.66
C PRO A 426 2.73 3.02 -28.29
N SER A 427 2.11 3.46 -27.19
CA SER A 427 2.59 3.26 -25.83
C SER A 427 2.29 1.83 -25.37
N PRO A 428 3.27 1.11 -24.77
CA PRO A 428 3.02 -0.23 -24.26
C PRO A 428 2.10 -0.18 -23.03
N ALA A 429 1.11 -1.06 -23.03
CA ALA A 429 0.22 -1.29 -21.89
C ALA A 429 0.90 -2.06 -20.76
N ALA A 430 1.87 -2.92 -21.09
CA ALA A 430 2.76 -3.56 -20.12
C ALA A 430 4.06 -3.97 -20.81
N VAL A 431 5.16 -3.93 -20.06
CA VAL A 431 6.48 -4.43 -20.47
C VAL A 431 6.98 -5.37 -19.37
N VAL A 432 7.45 -6.55 -19.76
CA VAL A 432 8.12 -7.49 -18.84
C VAL A 432 9.44 -7.92 -19.47
N ARG A 433 10.55 -7.54 -18.83
CA ARG A 433 11.89 -7.92 -19.25
C ARG A 433 12.33 -9.22 -18.57
N PHE A 434 13.08 -10.06 -19.25
CA PHE A 434 13.51 -11.35 -18.68
C PHE A 434 14.56 -11.19 -17.58
N ASP A 435 15.32 -10.10 -17.59
CA ASP A 435 16.26 -9.70 -16.53
C ASP A 435 15.59 -8.94 -15.38
N ASP A 436 14.28 -8.67 -15.46
CA ASP A 436 13.49 -7.92 -14.48
C ASP A 436 12.34 -8.74 -13.87
N LEU A 437 12.36 -10.07 -13.96
CA LEU A 437 11.24 -10.90 -13.48
C LEU A 437 11.13 -10.87 -11.95
N ALA A 438 9.97 -10.42 -11.46
CA ALA A 438 9.58 -10.54 -10.05
C ALA A 438 9.05 -11.94 -9.73
N GLY A 439 8.32 -12.54 -10.68
CA GLY A 439 7.77 -13.89 -10.56
C GLY A 439 7.07 -14.35 -11.83
N VAL A 440 6.93 -15.67 -11.97
CA VAL A 440 6.22 -16.31 -13.07
C VAL A 440 5.24 -17.34 -12.54
N GLY A 441 3.95 -17.01 -12.60
CA GLY A 441 2.88 -17.93 -12.24
C GLY A 441 2.65 -18.97 -13.33
N ILE A 442 2.64 -20.24 -12.95
CA ILE A 442 2.35 -21.38 -13.83
C ILE A 442 0.93 -21.85 -13.54
N GLU A 443 0.01 -21.62 -14.48
CA GLU A 443 -1.34 -22.16 -14.43
C GLU A 443 -1.40 -23.45 -15.28
N HIS A 444 -1.49 -24.59 -14.60
CA HIS A 444 -1.59 -25.89 -15.25
C HIS A 444 -2.97 -26.09 -15.87
N THR A 445 -3.00 -26.53 -17.13
CA THR A 445 -4.22 -26.87 -17.87
C THR A 445 -4.20 -28.36 -18.25
N ASP A 446 -5.35 -29.02 -18.18
CA ASP A 446 -5.44 -30.47 -18.36
C ASP A 446 -4.91 -30.92 -19.73
N GLY A 447 -3.79 -31.66 -19.71
CA GLY A 447 -3.18 -32.26 -20.90
C GLY A 447 -2.61 -31.25 -21.93
N GLN A 448 -2.44 -29.98 -21.56
CA GLN A 448 -1.92 -28.92 -22.43
C GLN A 448 -0.67 -28.24 -21.83
N LEU A 449 -0.04 -27.37 -22.62
CA LEU A 449 1.02 -26.50 -22.08
C LEU A 449 0.40 -25.50 -21.08
N PRO A 450 1.11 -25.15 -20.01
CA PRO A 450 0.59 -24.23 -19.01
C PRO A 450 0.40 -22.82 -19.59
N ILE A 451 -0.43 -22.03 -18.92
CA ILE A 451 -0.50 -20.59 -19.09
C ILE A 451 0.55 -19.97 -18.18
N LEU A 452 1.29 -19.00 -18.69
CA LEU A 452 2.32 -18.29 -17.93
C LEU A 452 1.84 -16.88 -17.61
N HIS A 453 1.89 -16.48 -16.35
CA HIS A 453 1.66 -15.12 -15.89
C HIS A 453 3.00 -14.52 -15.48
N LEU A 454 3.58 -13.66 -16.32
CA LEU A 454 4.87 -13.05 -16.07
C LEU A 454 4.67 -11.69 -15.41
N PHE A 455 5.36 -11.45 -14.30
CA PHE A 455 5.32 -10.20 -13.54
C PHE A 455 6.71 -9.56 -13.54
N GLY A 456 6.80 -8.30 -13.96
CA GLY A 456 8.03 -7.51 -13.88
C GLY A 456 8.20 -6.88 -12.51
N THR A 457 9.44 -6.72 -12.04
CA THR A 457 9.75 -6.01 -10.78
C THR A 457 9.39 -4.54 -10.90
N HIS A 458 9.61 -3.95 -12.08
CA HIS A 458 9.20 -2.58 -12.39
C HIS A 458 7.71 -2.44 -12.75
N GLY A 459 6.89 -3.42 -12.35
CA GLY A 459 5.47 -3.46 -12.65
C GLY A 459 5.18 -4.15 -13.99
N GLY A 460 3.90 -4.17 -14.35
CA GLY A 460 3.41 -4.86 -15.53
C GLY A 460 3.22 -6.36 -15.32
N ALA A 461 2.12 -6.87 -15.87
CA ALA A 461 1.81 -8.29 -15.91
C ALA A 461 1.44 -8.69 -17.35
N ILE A 462 2.06 -9.73 -17.87
CA ILE A 462 1.77 -10.27 -19.20
C ILE A 462 1.40 -11.74 -19.06
N THR A 463 0.18 -12.07 -19.47
CA THR A 463 -0.27 -13.46 -19.52
C THR A 463 -0.10 -14.04 -20.92
N VAL A 464 0.59 -15.17 -21.00
CA VAL A 464 0.86 -15.90 -22.24
C VAL A 464 0.14 -17.24 -22.19
N ARG A 465 -1.04 -17.29 -22.82
CA ARG A 465 -1.77 -18.53 -23.07
C ARG A 465 -1.30 -19.17 -24.39
N PRO A 466 -0.95 -20.47 -24.43
CA PRO A 466 -0.48 -21.13 -25.65
C PRO A 466 -1.42 -21.03 -26.86
N GLY A 467 -2.73 -20.95 -26.59
CA GLY A 467 -3.79 -20.91 -27.61
C GLY A 467 -4.08 -19.51 -28.19
N ASP A 468 -3.60 -18.43 -27.56
CA ASP A 468 -3.96 -17.07 -27.97
C ASP A 468 -3.22 -16.58 -29.22
N TRP A 469 -2.08 -17.19 -29.53
CA TRP A 469 -1.16 -16.69 -30.54
C TRP A 469 -0.79 -17.77 -31.55
N ARG A 470 -0.62 -17.39 -32.83
CA ARG A 470 -0.04 -18.28 -33.85
C ARG A 470 1.40 -18.59 -33.44
N GLY A 471 1.68 -19.85 -33.14
CA GLY A 471 2.97 -20.28 -32.57
C GLY A 471 3.08 -20.13 -31.05
N GLY A 472 1.99 -19.82 -30.34
CA GLY A 472 1.99 -19.62 -28.88
C GLY A 472 2.50 -20.84 -28.10
N ARG A 473 2.25 -22.07 -28.58
CA ARG A 473 2.83 -23.29 -28.00
C ARG A 473 4.36 -23.34 -28.07
N ALA A 474 4.95 -22.81 -29.15
CA ALA A 474 6.41 -22.72 -29.26
C ALA A 474 6.93 -21.65 -28.29
N LEU A 475 6.29 -20.47 -28.28
CA LEU A 475 6.62 -19.39 -27.35
C LEU A 475 6.62 -19.86 -25.89
N VAL A 476 5.58 -20.56 -25.43
CA VAL A 476 5.51 -21.03 -24.04
C VAL A 476 6.64 -22.03 -23.72
N ARG A 477 7.04 -22.89 -24.67
CA ARG A 477 8.21 -23.78 -24.46
C ARG A 477 9.50 -22.99 -24.37
N ASP A 478 9.69 -22.00 -25.24
CA ASP A 478 10.88 -21.16 -25.27
C ASP A 478 11.00 -20.34 -23.97
N LEU A 479 9.88 -19.77 -23.50
CA LEU A 479 9.81 -19.05 -22.22
C LEU A 479 10.17 -19.97 -21.04
N ARG A 480 9.57 -21.17 -20.96
CA ARG A 480 9.88 -22.13 -19.89
C ARG A 480 11.33 -22.62 -19.90
N ALA A 481 11.96 -22.70 -21.07
CA ALA A 481 13.37 -23.08 -21.17
C ALA A 481 14.32 -21.94 -20.77
N ARG A 482 13.85 -20.69 -20.85
CA ARG A 482 14.64 -19.48 -20.57
C ARG A 482 14.52 -19.00 -19.12
N ILE A 483 13.33 -19.09 -18.55
CA ILE A 483 13.01 -18.55 -17.22
C ILE A 483 13.60 -19.46 -16.14
N ASP A 484 14.26 -18.85 -15.15
CA ASP A 484 14.76 -19.57 -13.98
C ASP A 484 13.60 -20.17 -13.18
N SER A 485 13.71 -21.45 -12.82
CA SER A 485 12.75 -22.12 -11.93
C SER A 485 12.62 -21.44 -10.56
N ALA A 486 13.65 -20.71 -10.10
CA ALA A 486 13.64 -20.02 -8.81
C ALA A 486 12.61 -18.88 -8.73
N VAL A 487 12.19 -18.31 -9.87
CA VAL A 487 11.15 -17.28 -9.94
C VAL A 487 9.78 -17.84 -10.33
N CYS A 488 9.67 -19.14 -10.56
CA CYS A 488 8.42 -19.80 -10.93
C CYS A 488 7.62 -20.23 -9.69
N PHE A 489 6.30 -20.10 -9.74
CA PHE A 489 5.38 -20.59 -8.70
C PHE A 489 4.09 -21.14 -9.31
N GLU A 490 3.36 -21.99 -8.59
CA GLU A 490 2.02 -22.44 -9.05
C GLU A 490 1.02 -21.30 -8.88
N ALA A 491 0.35 -20.91 -9.97
CA ALA A 491 -0.58 -19.78 -9.95
C ALA A 491 -1.78 -20.10 -9.02
N PRO A 492 -1.98 -19.31 -7.93
CA PRO A 492 -3.15 -19.46 -7.08
C PRO A 492 -4.42 -19.09 -7.86
N GLU A 493 -5.57 -19.59 -7.43
CA GLU A 493 -6.87 -19.36 -8.08
C GLU A 493 -7.15 -17.87 -8.31
N ALA A 494 -6.84 -17.02 -7.32
CA ALA A 494 -7.01 -15.57 -7.43
C ALA A 494 -6.20 -14.90 -8.56
N MET A 495 -5.11 -15.53 -9.03
CA MET A 495 -4.31 -15.06 -10.17
C MET A 495 -4.76 -15.64 -11.51
N ARG A 496 -5.67 -16.62 -11.51
CA ARG A 496 -6.17 -17.25 -12.74
C ARG A 496 -7.21 -16.32 -13.35
N LEU A 497 -6.72 -15.43 -14.21
CA LEU A 497 -7.52 -14.43 -14.95
C LEU A 497 -8.60 -15.04 -15.87
N PHE A 498 -8.71 -16.37 -15.94
CA PHE A 498 -9.53 -17.08 -16.90
C PHE A 498 -10.21 -18.32 -16.29
N GLU A 499 -10.79 -18.20 -15.10
CA GLU A 499 -11.77 -19.20 -14.65
C GLU A 499 -13.20 -18.76 -15.03
N GLN A 500 -13.71 -19.46 -16.05
CA GLN A 500 -15.12 -19.76 -16.35
C GLN A 500 -16.05 -18.60 -16.76
N SER A 501 -16.07 -18.32 -18.06
CA SER A 501 -17.33 -18.01 -18.77
C SER A 501 -18.11 -19.28 -19.06
#